data_AF-A0A9E1Y1M2-F1
#
_entry.id   AF-A0A9E1Y1M2-F1
#
_cell.length_a   1.000
_cell.length_b   1.000
_cell.length_c   1.000
_cell.angle_alpha   90.00
_cell.angle_beta   90.00
_cell.angle_gamma   90.00
#
_symmetry.space_group_name_H-M   'P 1'
#
loop_
_entity.id
_entity.type
_entity.pdbx_description
1 polymer ?
#
loop_
_entity_poly.entity_id
_entity_poly.type
_entity_poly.pdbx_seq_one_letter_code
_entity_poly.pdbx_strand_id
1 'polypeptide(L)' 'MSDVTPFKIDIPVEQLTDLKLRLAMTRMPDAETPGDWSQGVPLAYMIEVKDYWEKSYHWPD' A
#
# COMPACT_ATOMS: atom_id res chain seq x y z
N MET A 1 13.33 15.81 34.33
CA MET A 1 13.69 16.02 32.92
C MET A 1 13.21 14.81 32.16
N SER A 2 12.61 14.96 30.99
CA SER A 2 12.17 13.84 30.18
C SER A 2 13.38 13.24 29.47
N ASP A 3 13.73 11.99 29.78
CA ASP A 3 14.77 11.26 29.04
C ASP A 3 14.26 10.90 27.65
N VAL A 4 15.10 11.14 26.63
CA VAL A 4 14.82 10.78 25.24
C VAL A 4 15.37 9.38 24.98
N THR A 5 14.50 8.46 24.61
CA THR A 5 14.89 7.07 24.29
C THR A 5 15.06 6.91 22.78
N PRO A 6 16.18 6.36 22.29
CA PRO A 6 16.34 6.04 20.87
C PRO A 6 15.28 5.05 20.38
N PHE A 7 14.77 5.29 19.18
CA PHE A 7 13.79 4.43 18.53
C PHE A 7 14.33 3.96 17.18
N LYS A 8 14.20 2.66 16.91
CA LYS A 8 14.51 2.03 15.62
C LYS A 8 13.22 1.43 15.08
N ILE A 9 12.94 1.68 13.80
CA ILE A 9 11.86 0.97 13.09
C ILE A 9 12.31 -0.48 12.90
N ASP A 10 11.50 -1.41 13.37
CA ASP A 10 11.70 -2.85 13.24
C ASP A 10 10.34 -3.47 12.90
N ILE A 11 10.17 -3.84 11.62
CA ILE A 11 8.89 -4.35 11.11
C ILE A 11 9.02 -5.87 10.95
N PRO A 12 8.22 -6.67 11.68
CA PRO A 12 8.28 -8.11 11.56
C PRO A 12 7.94 -8.61 10.15
N VAL A 13 8.68 -9.62 9.69
CA VAL A 13 8.50 -10.21 8.34
C VAL A 13 7.08 -10.74 8.14
N GLU A 14 6.41 -11.22 9.18
CA GLU A 14 5.01 -11.64 9.08
C GLU A 14 4.07 -10.51 8.69
N GLN A 15 4.33 -9.26 9.09
CA GLN A 15 3.50 -8.12 8.71
C GLN A 15 3.69 -7.75 7.24
N LEU A 16 4.91 -7.87 6.72
CA LEU A 16 5.21 -7.66 5.30
C LEU A 16 4.59 -8.77 4.43
N THR A 17 4.62 -10.00 4.91
CA THR A 17 4.00 -11.16 4.23
C THR A 17 2.48 -11.00 4.18
N ASP A 18 1.86 -10.63 5.31
CA ASP A 18 0.44 -10.36 5.39
C ASP A 18 0.01 -9.17 4.51
N LEU A 19 0.81 -8.10 4.44
CA LEU A 19 0.59 -6.99 3.52
C LEU A 19 0.54 -7.47 2.06
N LYS A 20 1.51 -8.28 1.62
CA LYS A 20 1.53 -8.82 0.25
C LYS A 20 0.30 -9.68 -0.04
N LEU A 21 -0.12 -10.51 0.91
CA LEU A 21 -1.33 -11.31 0.77
C LEU A 21 -2.59 -10.44 0.63
N ARG A 22 -2.73 -9.41 1.47
CA ARG A 22 -3.87 -8.48 1.40
C ARG A 22 -3.92 -7.72 0.07
N LEU A 23 -2.77 -7.28 -0.44
CA LEU A 23 -2.69 -6.64 -1.76
C LEU A 23 -3.13 -7.62 -2.87
N ALA A 24 -2.62 -8.85 -2.86
CA ALA A 24 -3.00 -9.88 -3.84
C ALA A 24 -4.50 -10.22 -3.81
N MET A 25 -5.12 -10.20 -2.64
CA MET A 25 -6.54 -10.51 -2.44
C MET A 25 -7.48 -9.30 -2.62
N THR A 26 -6.96 -8.14 -3.02
CA THR A 26 -7.76 -6.93 -3.17
C THR A 26 -8.82 -7.11 -4.25
N ARG A 27 -10.09 -6.94 -3.87
CA ARG A 27 -11.21 -6.86 -4.81
C ARG A 27 -11.36 -5.43 -5.26
N MET A 28 -11.19 -5.19 -6.56
CA MET A 28 -11.36 -3.86 -7.14
C MET A 28 -12.84 -3.53 -7.33
N PRO A 29 -13.22 -2.26 -7.15
CA PRO A 29 -14.56 -1.79 -7.52
C PRO A 29 -14.71 -1.72 -9.05
N ASP A 30 -15.93 -1.42 -9.51
CA ASP A 30 -16.17 -1.04 -10.90
C ASP A 30 -15.50 0.31 -11.24
N ALA A 31 -15.27 0.54 -12.52
CA ALA A 31 -14.69 1.78 -13.01
C ALA A 31 -15.59 2.99 -12.75
N GLU A 32 -14.96 4.13 -12.50
CA GLU A 32 -15.61 5.42 -12.36
C GLU A 32 -16.31 5.88 -13.66
N THR A 33 -17.27 6.79 -13.52
CA THR A 33 -17.99 7.37 -14.66
C THR A 33 -17.27 8.53 -15.35
N PRO A 34 -16.64 9.49 -14.64
CA PRO A 34 -15.92 10.58 -15.30
C PRO A 34 -14.57 10.10 -15.83
N GLY A 35 -14.11 10.73 -16.93
CA GLY A 35 -12.74 10.56 -17.44
C GLY A 35 -11.71 11.44 -16.74
N ASP A 36 -12.04 12.00 -15.57
CA ASP A 36 -11.19 12.92 -14.80
C ASP A 36 -11.21 12.60 -13.30
N TRP A 37 -10.49 13.39 -12.51
CA TRP A 37 -10.29 13.17 -11.07
C TRP A 37 -11.37 13.82 -10.19
N SER A 38 -12.46 14.33 -10.77
CA SER A 38 -13.48 15.07 -10.03
C SER A 38 -14.21 14.23 -8.97
N GLN A 39 -14.16 12.90 -9.07
CA GLN A 39 -14.76 11.95 -8.13
C GLN A 39 -13.74 11.17 -7.30
N GLY A 40 -12.47 11.58 -7.31
CA GLY A 40 -11.39 10.93 -6.56
C GLY A 40 -10.41 10.21 -7.48
N VAL A 41 -9.74 9.19 -6.93
CA VAL A 41 -8.67 8.47 -7.61
C VAL A 41 -9.26 7.55 -8.70
N PRO A 42 -8.83 7.67 -9.97
CA PRO A 42 -9.21 6.76 -11.03
C PRO A 42 -8.84 5.31 -10.71
N LEU A 43 -9.72 4.36 -11.06
CA LEU A 43 -9.46 2.94 -10.80
C LEU A 43 -8.16 2.46 -11.44
N ALA A 44 -7.89 2.89 -12.67
CA ALA A 44 -6.67 2.53 -13.40
C ALA A 44 -5.41 2.92 -12.62
N TYR A 45 -5.38 4.13 -12.05
CA TYR A 45 -4.26 4.59 -11.24
C TYR A 45 -4.13 3.79 -9.94
N MET A 46 -5.24 3.48 -9.27
CA MET A 46 -5.19 2.69 -8.04
C MET A 46 -4.70 1.26 -8.30
N ILE A 47 -5.04 0.66 -9.45
CA ILE A 47 -4.49 -0.63 -9.88
C ILE A 47 -2.97 -0.54 -10.03
N GLU A 48 -2.45 0.49 -10.68
CA GLU A 48 -1.00 0.69 -10.82
C GLU A 48 -0.28 0.80 -9.46
N VAL A 49 -0.85 1.57 -8.53
CA VAL A 49 -0.30 1.72 -7.17
C VAL A 49 -0.29 0.39 -6.43
N LYS A 50 -1.41 -0.34 -6.46
CA LYS A 50 -1.54 -1.65 -5.80
C LYS A 50 -0.53 -2.65 -6.39
N ASP A 51 -0.37 -2.66 -7.71
CA ASP A 51 0.55 -3.58 -8.40
C ASP A 51 2.01 -3.23 -8.11
N TYR A 52 2.36 -1.95 -8.06
CA TYR A 52 3.70 -1.50 -7.65
C TYR A 52 4.02 -1.98 -6.24
N TRP A 53 3.10 -1.79 -5.28
CA TRP A 53 3.30 -2.22 -3.90
C TRP A 53 3.40 -3.74 -3.73
N GLU A 54 2.59 -4.50 -4.47
CA GLU A 54 2.62 -5.97 -4.39
C GLU A 54 3.89 -6.56 -5.01
N LYS A 55 4.33 -6.03 -6.15
CA LYS A 55 5.31 -6.70 -7.03
C LYS A 55 6.68 -6.05 -7.04
N SER A 56 6.75 -4.73 -6.84
CA SER A 56 7.98 -3.95 -7.10
C SER A 56 8.55 -3.33 -5.84
N TYR A 57 7.71 -2.89 -4.91
CA TYR A 57 8.15 -2.31 -3.65
C TYR A 57 8.65 -3.40 -2.69
N HIS A 58 9.87 -3.22 -2.21
CA HIS A 58 10.51 -4.10 -1.26
C HIS A 58 10.89 -3.28 -0.03
N TRP A 59 10.24 -3.56 1.10
CA TRP A 59 10.69 -3.03 2.38
C TRP A 59 12.07 -3.63 2.68
N PRO A 60 13.06 -2.81 3.08
CA PRO A 60 14.41 -3.29 3.36
C PRO A 60 14.42 -4.24 4.57
N ASP A 61 15.34 -5.21 4.52
CA ASP A 61 15.67 -6.09 5.65
C ASP A 61 16.25 -5.30 6.84
#